data_AF-U6L8C1-F1
#
_entry.id   AF-U6L8C1-F1
#
_cell.length_a   1.000
_cell.length_b   1.000
_cell.length_c   1.000
_cell.angle_alpha   90.00
_cell.angle_beta   90.00
_cell.angle_gamma   90.00
#
_symmetry.space_group_name_H-M   'P 1'
#
loop_
_entity.id
_entity.type
_entity.pdbx_description
1 polymer ?
#
loop_
_entity_poly.entity_id
_entity_poly.type
_entity_poly.pdbx_seq_one_letter_code
_entity_poly.pdbx_strand_id
1 'polypeptide(L)'
;MSDDGLSLEGSLRELIETPTLKWIFVGGKGGVGKTTTSCAIATKLAETRESVLLLSTDPAHNLSDALSQKFSSSPSLVNGYKNLYAMIGADYALFNHSV
;
A
#
# COMPACT_ATOMS: atom_id res chain seq x y z
N MET A 1 -15.04 4.18 -39.68
CA MET A 1 -14.26 4.31 -38.44
C MET A 1 -15.00 3.55 -37.36
N SER A 2 -14.55 2.34 -37.01
CA SER A 2 -14.99 1.69 -35.79
C SER A 2 -14.40 2.48 -34.63
N ASP A 3 -15.27 3.03 -33.79
CA ASP A 3 -14.94 3.42 -32.43
C ASP A 3 -14.61 2.12 -31.69
N ASP A 4 -13.36 1.67 -31.79
CA ASP A 4 -12.82 0.62 -30.93
C ASP A 4 -12.59 1.26 -29.55
N GLY A 5 -13.70 1.68 -28.94
CA GLY A 5 -13.74 2.33 -27.64
C GLY A 5 -13.07 1.39 -26.65
N LEU A 6 -11.92 1.80 -26.13
CA LEU A 6 -11.23 1.11 -25.05
C LEU A 6 -12.17 1.03 -23.85
N SER A 7 -12.89 -0.08 -23.75
CA SER A 7 -13.69 -0.44 -22.59
C SER A 7 -12.72 -0.75 -21.45
N LEU A 8 -12.46 0.24 -20.60
CA LEU A 8 -11.69 0.04 -19.38
C LEU A 8 -12.51 -0.81 -18.40
N GLU A 9 -11.89 -1.84 -17.85
CA GLU A 9 -12.49 -2.63 -16.78
C GLU A 9 -12.60 -1.79 -15.50
N GLY A 10 -13.75 -1.82 -14.84
CA GLY A 10 -13.99 -1.10 -13.58
C GLY A 10 -13.40 -1.79 -12.34
N SER A 11 -12.19 -2.35 -12.42
CA SER A 11 -11.56 -3.11 -11.34
C SER A 11 -10.05 -2.83 -11.20
N LEU A 12 -9.45 -3.28 -10.09
CA LEU A 12 -7.99 -3.22 -9.89
C LEU A 12 -7.28 -4.50 -10.34
N ARG A 13 -7.93 -5.36 -11.13
CA ARG A 13 -7.42 -6.67 -11.49
C ARG A 13 -6.07 -6.59 -12.19
N GLU A 14 -5.95 -5.73 -13.20
CA GLU A 14 -4.70 -5.53 -13.95
C GLU A 14 -3.54 -5.11 -13.03
N LEU A 15 -3.81 -4.25 -12.04
CA LEU A 15 -2.82 -3.83 -11.04
C LEU A 15 -2.33 -4.99 -10.18
N ILE A 16 -3.21 -5.91 -9.80
CA ILE A 16 -2.87 -7.10 -8.99
C ILE A 16 -2.12 -8.14 -9.83
N GLU A 17 -2.59 -8.40 -11.05
CA GLU A 17 -2.10 -9.48 -11.91
C GLU A 17 -0.81 -9.10 -12.65
N THR A 18 -0.49 -7.82 -12.82
CA THR A 18 0.74 -7.39 -13.49
C THR A 18 1.97 -7.62 -12.60
N PRO A 19 2.85 -8.59 -12.94
CA PRO A 19 3.96 -8.99 -12.07
C PRO A 19 5.14 -8.00 -12.09
N THR A 20 5.19 -7.15 -13.12
CA THR A 20 6.26 -6.17 -13.33
C THR A 20 6.11 -4.92 -12.46
N LEU A 21 4.91 -4.65 -11.94
CA LEU A 21 4.66 -3.51 -11.05
C LEU A 21 5.36 -3.71 -9.70
N LYS A 22 6.47 -2.98 -9.48
CA LYS A 22 7.20 -3.02 -8.20
C LYS A 22 6.74 -1.97 -7.19
N TRP A 23 6.24 -0.83 -7.67
CA TRP A 23 5.81 0.29 -6.84
C TRP A 23 4.36 0.65 -7.17
N ILE A 24 3.52 0.66 -6.14
CA ILE A 24 2.11 1.03 -6.25
C ILE A 24 1.86 2.14 -5.23
N PHE A 25 1.54 3.34 -5.73
CA PHE A 25 1.26 4.51 -4.90
C PHE A 25 -0.25 4.71 -4.80
N VAL A 26 -0.74 4.86 -3.57
CA VAL A 26 -2.15 5.18 -3.30
C VAL A 26 -2.25 6.60 -2.77
N GLY A 27 -2.86 7.48 -3.55
CA GLY A 27 -2.99 8.91 -3.24
C GLY A 27 -4.44 9.39 -3.20
N GLY A 28 -4.67 10.61 -2.71
CA GLY A 28 -6.00 11.21 -2.59
C GLY A 28 -6.16 12.14 -1.37
N LYS A 29 -7.26 12.90 -1.33
CA LYS A 29 -7.58 13.85 -0.26
C LYS A 29 -7.63 13.17 1.12
N GLY A 30 -7.52 13.94 2.21
CA GLY A 30 -7.77 13.45 3.57
C GLY A 30 -9.16 12.81 3.70
N GLY A 31 -9.26 11.67 4.36
CA GLY A 31 -10.54 10.99 4.64
C GLY A 31 -11.13 10.11 3.52
N VAL A 32 -10.52 10.03 2.33
CA VAL A 32 -11.08 9.25 1.20
C VAL A 32 -10.83 7.74 1.24
N GLY A 33 -10.24 7.22 2.32
CA GLY A 33 -10.00 5.78 2.50
C GLY A 33 -8.66 5.25 1.97
N LYS A 34 -7.64 6.10 1.76
CA LYS A 34 -6.32 5.67 1.26
C LYS A 34 -5.73 4.48 2.03
N THR A 35 -5.67 4.57 3.35
CA THR A 35 -5.10 3.51 4.21
C THR A 35 -5.86 2.20 4.03
N THR A 36 -7.20 2.25 4.06
CA THR A 36 -8.06 1.09 3.85
C THR A 36 -7.81 0.45 2.49
N THR A 37 -7.77 1.26 1.43
CA THR A 37 -7.49 0.79 0.06
C THR A 37 -6.10 0.19 -0.07
N SER A 38 -5.07 0.83 0.51
CA SER A 38 -3.70 0.30 0.52
C SER A 38 -3.61 -1.06 1.24
N CYS A 39 -4.27 -1.21 2.40
CA CYS A 39 -4.34 -2.49 3.10
C CYS A 39 -5.02 -3.58 2.26
N ALA A 40 -6.12 -3.24 1.59
CA ALA A 40 -6.84 -4.18 0.73
C ALA A 40 -6.00 -4.62 -0.48
N ILE A 41 -5.33 -3.67 -1.15
CA ILE A 41 -4.42 -3.97 -2.26
C ILE A 41 -3.26 -4.85 -1.79
N ALA A 42 -2.60 -4.48 -0.69
CA ALA A 42 -1.44 -5.22 -0.17
C ALA A 42 -1.81 -6.65 0.25
N THR A 43 -2.97 -6.82 0.90
CA THR A 43 -3.54 -8.13 1.22
C THR A 43 -3.74 -8.98 -0.03
N LYS A 44 -4.33 -8.40 -1.08
CA LYS A 44 -4.59 -9.12 -2.33
C LYS A 44 -3.31 -9.48 -3.07
N LEU A 45 -2.31 -8.59 -3.07
CA LEU A 45 -1.00 -8.86 -3.65
C LEU A 45 -0.25 -9.98 -2.90
N ALA A 46 -0.44 -10.08 -1.58
CA ALA A 46 0.20 -11.13 -0.78
C ALA A 46 -0.31 -12.54 -1.13
N GLU A 47 -1.48 -12.67 -1.76
CA GLU A 47 -1.97 -13.96 -2.26
C GLU A 47 -1.23 -14.43 -3.52
N THR A 48 -0.69 -13.51 -4.32
CA THR A 48 -0.13 -13.80 -5.65
C THR A 48 1.37 -13.53 -5.77
N ARG A 49 1.97 -12.81 -4.82
CA ARG A 49 3.38 -12.42 -4.84
C ARG A 49 4.18 -13.10 -3.73
N GLU A 50 5.47 -13.30 -3.98
CA GLU A 50 6.39 -13.92 -3.02
C GLU A 50 6.58 -13.05 -1.76
N SER A 51 6.62 -11.72 -1.90
CA SER A 51 6.79 -10.78 -0.81
C SER A 51 6.19 -9.41 -1.16
N VAL A 52 5.53 -8.78 -0.17
CA VAL A 52 4.88 -7.48 -0.30
C VAL A 52 5.23 -6.60 0.90
N LEU A 53 5.60 -5.35 0.64
CA LEU A 53 5.79 -4.34 1.68
C LEU A 53 4.73 -3.24 1.55
N LEU A 54 3.96 -3.06 2.63
CA LEU A 54 3.02 -1.95 2.80
C LEU A 54 3.69 -0.83 3.61
N LEU A 55 4.03 0.26 2.92
CA LEU A 55 4.64 1.45 3.52
C LEU A 55 3.58 2.55 3.66
N SER A 56 3.38 3.06 4.88
CA SER A 56 2.65 4.31 5.12
C SER A 56 3.64 5.45 5.32
N THR A 57 3.55 6.50 4.52
CA THR A 57 4.29 7.76 4.74
C THR A 57 3.47 8.79 5.51
N ASP A 58 2.23 8.46 5.87
CA ASP A 58 1.39 9.30 6.72
C ASP A 58 1.92 9.24 8.17
N PRO A 59 2.24 10.38 8.80
CA PRO A 59 2.63 10.42 10.21
C PRO A 59 1.51 9.97 11.17
N ALA A 60 0.25 9.93 10.72
CA ALA A 60 -0.83 9.41 11.52
C ALA A 60 -0.77 7.88 11.69
N HIS A 61 -1.06 7.38 12.89
CA HIS A 61 -1.04 5.95 13.25
C HIS A 61 -2.10 5.06 12.55
N ASN A 62 -2.77 5.57 11.51
CA ASN A 62 -3.87 4.97 10.79
C ASN A 62 -3.59 3.52 10.31
N LEU A 63 -2.34 3.21 9.95
CA LEU A 63 -1.96 1.87 9.50
C LEU A 63 -2.02 0.83 10.64
N SER A 64 -1.58 1.22 11.83
CA SER A 64 -1.58 0.31 12.99
C SER A 64 -3.00 0.00 13.43
N ASP A 65 -3.89 1.00 13.36
CA ASP A 65 -5.30 0.83 13.66
C ASP A 65 -6.01 -0.05 12.61
N ALA A 66 -5.74 0.18 11.32
CA ALA A 66 -6.35 -0.57 10.23
C ALA A 66 -6.02 -2.08 10.27
N LEU A 67 -4.82 -2.44 10.74
CA LEU A 67 -4.36 -3.82 10.85
C LEU A 67 -4.43 -4.38 12.28
N SER A 68 -4.89 -3.58 13.25
CA SER A 68 -4.92 -3.95 14.68
C SER A 68 -3.56 -4.49 15.19
N GLN A 69 -2.47 -3.91 14.69
CA GLN A 69 -1.10 -4.31 14.97
C GLN A 69 -0.19 -3.08 14.95
N LYS A 70 0.71 -2.95 15.92
CA LYS A 70 1.66 -1.84 15.95
C LYS A 70 2.79 -2.03 14.94
N PHE A 71 3.08 -0.98 14.18
CA PHE A 71 4.22 -0.91 13.26
C PHE A 71 5.16 0.24 13.61
N SER A 72 6.40 0.13 13.14
CA SER A 72 7.47 1.11 13.37
C SER A 72 8.16 1.47 12.05
N SER A 73 9.28 2.18 12.14
CA SER A 73 10.18 2.47 11.01
C SER A 73 10.95 1.26 10.47
N SER A 74 10.78 0.09 11.08
CA SER A 74 11.34 -1.17 10.58
C SER A 74 10.22 -2.09 10.05
N PRO A 75 10.40 -2.71 8.87
CA PRO A 75 9.47 -3.71 8.34
C PRO A 75 9.17 -4.80 9.36
N SER A 76 7.89 -5.04 9.62
CA SER A 76 7.42 -6.11 10.50
C SER A 76 6.36 -6.95 9.78
N LEU A 77 6.37 -8.26 10.00
CA LEU A 77 5.40 -9.18 9.40
C LEU A 77 3.99 -8.86 9.92
N VAL A 78 3.01 -8.78 9.02
CA VAL A 78 1.60 -8.58 9.37
C VAL A 78 1.02 -9.90 9.89
N ASN A 79 0.33 -9.86 11.03
CA ASN A 79 -0.30 -11.01 11.65
C ASN A 79 -1.23 -11.72 10.67
N GLY A 80 -1.09 -13.05 10.58
CA GLY A 80 -1.88 -13.88 9.66
C GLY A 80 -1.28 -14.04 8.26
N TYR A 81 -0.21 -13.33 7.93
CA TYR A 81 0.50 -13.45 6.65
C TYR A 81 1.88 -14.07 6.82
N LYS A 82 2.40 -14.68 5.75
CA LYS A 82 3.76 -15.24 5.71
C LYS A 82 4.74 -14.36 4.92
N ASN A 83 4.20 -13.40 4.17
CA ASN A 83 4.91 -12.65 3.15
C ASN A 83 4.47 -11.17 3.02
N LEU A 84 3.52 -10.71 3.85
CA LEU A 84 3.10 -9.32 3.90
C LEU A 84 3.78 -8.63 5.09
N TYR A 85 4.55 -7.60 4.78
CA TYR A 85 5.24 -6.77 5.76
C TYR A 85 4.63 -5.37 5.75
N ALA A 86 4.65 -4.69 6.90
CA ALA A 86 4.24 -3.31 6.98
C ALA A 86 5.21 -2.47 7.80
N MET A 87 5.31 -1.19 7.45
CA MET A 87 6.11 -0.20 8.18
C MET A 87 5.54 1.21 8.02
N ILE A 88 5.90 2.08 8.95
CA ILE A 88 5.58 3.50 8.93
C ILE A 88 6.87 4.25 8.59
N GLY A 89 6.83 5.14 7.61
CA GLY A 89 7.98 5.98 7.25
C GLY A 89 8.50 6.73 8.48
N ALA A 90 9.82 6.81 8.62
CA ALA A 90 10.42 7.62 9.67
C ALA A 90 9.95 9.08 9.50
N ASP A 91 9.66 9.72 10.62
CA ASP A 91 9.13 11.08 10.67
C ASP A 91 9.97 12.03 9.78
N TYR A 92 9.30 12.84 8.95
CA TYR A 92 9.96 13.82 8.07
C TYR A 92 10.83 14.82 8.87
N ALA A 93 10.62 14.92 10.19
CA ALA A 93 11.45 15.70 11.10
C ALA A 93 12.96 15.33 11.05
N LEU A 94 13.32 14.10 10.66
CA LEU A 94 14.73 13.69 10.54
C LEU A 94 15.42 14.18 9.26
N PHE A 95 14.67 14.57 8.21
CA PHE A 95 15.24 15.12 6.97
C PHE A 95 15.45 16.65 7.01
N ASN A 96 14.86 17.36 7.99
CA ASN A 96 14.95 18.82 8.11
C ASN A 96 16.08 19.32 9.05
N HIS A 97 16.88 18.43 9.63
CA HIS A 97 18.01 18.81 10.51
C HIS A 97 19.39 18.65 9.85
N SER A 98 19.47 18.62 8.52
CA SER A 98 20.75 18.57 7.81
C SER A 98 20.69 19.37 6.50
N VAL A 99 20.49 20.67 6.63
CA VAL A 99 20.98 21.71 5.70
C VAL A 99 21.34 22.97 6.48
#